data_AF-A0A9P8N778-F1
#
_entry.id   AF-A0A9P8N778-F1
#
_cell.length_a   1.000
_cell.length_b   1.000
_cell.length_c   1.000
_cell.angle_alpha   90.00
_cell.angle_beta   90.00
_cell.angle_gamma   90.00
#
_symmetry.space_group_name_H-M   'P 1'
#
loop_
_entity.id
_entity.type
_entity.pdbx_description
1 polymer ?
#
loop_
_entity_poly.entity_id
_entity_poly.type
_entity_poly.pdbx_seq_one_letter_code
_entity_poly.pdbx_strand_id
1 'polypeptide(L)'
;MSNTLAPAQVQPAPDVVFPSYGIRGEPAPAPEEAKARAASLRLLHQRPVSVTLDAPSIFMIALALVFHIHFVGSHATEILVGLTPFFLLVRNDYQNFISLGPGGTPSTFAGYLRISWLRLWAVRDPFAPPTPDPTCFPKEGILSRQPLPYRPGPRPLVAGIAPQRQLDQPGSRSCYLSLRRAMEKLSVRSPLYFSTERSCLEKHGLALFARHPLQTNCQGEICHVHDSDHSMHMCLHPDDIREVLRKGWGQMHPLARPGWLVQMPVSQDFVMVYAPRNEQELQITYRIIEAAIWYILAESVELDILPNRV
;
A
#
# COMPACT_ATOMS: atom_id res chain seq x y z
N MET A 1 -63.95 -23.62 -35.09
CA MET A 1 -63.28 -22.72 -34.13
C MET A 1 -63.00 -23.50 -32.86
N SER A 2 -61.86 -23.22 -32.23
CA SER A 2 -61.29 -23.86 -31.02
C SER A 2 -60.43 -25.11 -31.25
N ASN A 3 -59.17 -24.85 -31.64
CA ASN A 3 -58.05 -25.74 -31.34
C ASN A 3 -57.60 -25.45 -29.89
N THR A 4 -57.81 -26.40 -28.99
CA THR A 4 -57.32 -26.32 -27.61
C THR A 4 -55.89 -26.85 -27.57
N LEU A 5 -54.91 -25.94 -27.54
CA LEU A 5 -53.51 -26.24 -27.26
C LEU A 5 -53.30 -26.38 -25.75
N ALA A 6 -52.73 -27.51 -25.33
CA ALA A 6 -52.33 -27.79 -23.96
C ALA A 6 -51.20 -26.83 -23.50
N PRO A 7 -51.09 -26.51 -22.19
CA PRO A 7 -50.06 -25.61 -21.68
C PRO A 7 -48.68 -26.25 -21.79
N ALA A 8 -47.73 -25.51 -22.38
CA ALA A 8 -46.33 -25.89 -22.47
C ALA A 8 -45.71 -25.99 -21.07
N GLN A 9 -45.21 -27.17 -20.73
CA GLN A 9 -44.37 -27.42 -19.56
C GLN A 9 -43.05 -26.64 -19.73
N VAL A 10 -42.80 -25.68 -18.84
CA VAL A 10 -41.51 -25.00 -18.73
C VAL A 10 -40.52 -25.98 -18.10
N GLN A 11 -39.55 -26.47 -18.88
CA GLN A 11 -38.42 -27.21 -18.34
C GLN A 11 -37.57 -26.28 -17.45
N PRO A 12 -37.16 -26.71 -16.24
CA PRO A 12 -36.16 -25.98 -15.47
C PRO A 12 -34.82 -26.01 -16.23
N ALA A 13 -34.12 -24.87 -16.22
CA ALA A 13 -32.77 -24.76 -16.76
C ALA A 13 -31.84 -25.80 -16.11
N PRO A 14 -30.89 -26.40 -16.86
CA PRO A 14 -30.00 -27.40 -16.29
C PRO A 14 -29.15 -26.78 -15.18
N ASP A 15 -29.06 -27.48 -14.05
CA ASP A 15 -28.19 -27.14 -12.93
C ASP A 15 -26.75 -26.96 -13.44
N VAL A 16 -26.25 -25.73 -13.35
CA VAL A 16 -24.84 -25.43 -13.59
C VAL A 16 -24.06 -26.00 -12.41
N VAL A 17 -23.59 -27.23 -12.56
CA VAL A 17 -22.64 -27.86 -11.64
C VAL A 17 -21.32 -27.10 -11.76
N PHE A 18 -21.04 -26.21 -10.80
CA PHE A 18 -19.72 -25.63 -10.64
C PHE A 18 -18.76 -26.76 -10.26
N PRO A 19 -17.67 -27.01 -11.02
CA PRO A 19 -16.67 -27.98 -10.63
C PRO A 19 -16.03 -27.52 -9.31
N SER A 20 -16.21 -28.31 -8.25
CA SER A 20 -15.50 -28.13 -6.99
C SER A 20 -14.03 -28.51 -7.22
N TYR A 21 -13.22 -27.55 -7.67
CA TYR A 21 -11.78 -27.74 -7.68
C TYR A 21 -11.29 -27.73 -6.24
N GLY A 22 -10.92 -28.92 -5.76
CA GLY A 22 -10.23 -29.08 -4.49
C GLY A 22 -8.99 -28.21 -4.49
N ILE A 23 -8.91 -27.31 -3.50
CA ILE A 23 -7.73 -26.51 -3.24
C ILE A 23 -6.60 -27.48 -2.91
N ARG A 24 -5.74 -27.75 -3.90
CA ARG A 24 -4.44 -28.36 -3.64
C ARG A 24 -3.67 -27.30 -2.85
N GLY A 25 -3.66 -27.44 -1.52
CA GLY A 25 -2.95 -26.54 -0.63
C GLY A 25 -1.53 -26.32 -1.15
N GLU A 26 -1.09 -25.07 -1.19
CA GLU A 26 0.28 -24.73 -1.59
C GLU A 26 1.27 -25.63 -0.85
N PRO A 27 2.32 -26.14 -1.51
CA PRO A 27 3.42 -26.73 -0.79
C PRO A 27 3.96 -25.68 0.19
N ALA A 28 4.07 -26.05 1.47
CA ALA A 28 4.54 -25.15 2.50
C ALA A 28 5.88 -24.51 2.06
N PRO A 29 6.06 -23.19 2.25
CA PRO A 29 7.31 -22.53 1.88
C PRO A 29 8.49 -23.23 2.55
N ALA A 30 9.62 -23.31 1.84
CA ALA A 30 10.82 -23.89 2.41
C ALA A 30 11.13 -23.22 3.77
N PRO A 31 11.59 -23.97 4.79
CA PRO A 31 11.72 -23.46 6.15
C PRO A 31 12.54 -22.16 6.26
N GLU A 32 13.55 -21.98 5.40
CA GLU A 32 14.36 -20.77 5.31
C GLU A 32 13.58 -19.56 4.75
N GLU A 33 12.72 -19.77 3.76
CA GLU A 33 11.86 -18.70 3.22
C GLU A 33 10.80 -18.28 4.25
N ALA A 34 10.22 -19.24 4.98
CA ALA A 34 9.27 -18.95 6.05
C ALA A 34 9.92 -18.13 7.19
N LYS A 35 11.17 -18.46 7.55
CA LYS A 35 11.95 -17.70 8.54
C LYS A 35 12.31 -16.30 8.04
N ALA A 36 12.76 -16.15 6.79
CA ALA A 36 13.09 -14.85 6.21
C ALA A 36 11.86 -13.94 6.13
N ARG A 37 10.69 -14.50 5.77
CA ARG A 37 9.41 -13.78 5.76
C ARG A 37 8.97 -13.39 7.17
N ALA A 38 9.03 -14.30 8.12
CA ALA A 38 8.73 -13.99 9.52
C ALA A 38 9.69 -12.93 10.08
N ALA A 39 10.96 -12.93 9.68
CA ALA A 39 11.93 -11.91 10.07
C ALA A 39 11.61 -10.54 9.43
N SER A 40 11.27 -10.50 8.14
CA SER A 40 10.87 -9.27 7.44
C SER A 40 9.57 -8.66 8.02
N LEU A 41 8.59 -9.50 8.35
CA LEU A 41 7.35 -9.05 8.99
C LEU A 41 7.58 -8.59 10.44
N ARG A 42 8.48 -9.25 11.17
CA ARG A 42 8.90 -8.79 12.52
C ARG A 42 9.64 -7.46 12.47
N LEU A 43 10.34 -7.14 11.38
CA LEU A 43 11.02 -5.86 11.19
C LEU A 43 10.03 -4.71 11.01
N LEU A 44 8.91 -4.92 10.32
CA LEU A 44 7.92 -3.87 10.06
C LEU A 44 7.04 -3.49 11.27
N HIS A 45 7.19 -4.18 12.40
CA HIS A 45 6.32 -3.95 13.57
C HIS A 45 6.58 -2.58 14.22
N GLN A 46 5.52 -1.77 14.32
CA GLN A 46 5.55 -0.48 15.02
C GLN A 46 5.46 -0.71 16.53
N ARG A 47 6.41 -0.17 17.30
CA ARG A 47 6.42 -0.33 18.76
C ARG A 47 5.74 0.86 19.43
N PRO A 48 4.76 0.62 20.32
CA PRO A 48 4.23 1.67 21.17
C PRO A 48 5.32 2.14 22.14
N VAL A 49 5.25 3.42 22.49
CA VAL A 49 6.13 3.98 23.51
C VAL A 49 5.77 3.32 24.83
N SER A 50 6.71 2.57 25.39
CA SER A 50 6.58 1.96 26.71
C SER A 50 7.89 2.15 27.48
N VAL A 51 7.76 2.55 28.74
CA VAL A 51 8.89 2.70 29.66
C VAL A 51 8.60 1.77 30.82
N THR A 52 9.51 0.84 31.08
CA THR A 52 9.44 -0.05 32.24
C THR A 52 10.60 0.32 33.15
N LEU A 53 10.31 0.57 34.42
CA LEU A 53 11.31 0.89 35.44
C LEU A 53 11.22 -0.18 36.52
N ASP A 54 12.33 -0.85 36.79
CA ASP A 54 12.43 -1.78 37.91
C ASP A 54 12.77 -1.03 39.21
N ALA A 55 12.62 -1.71 40.35
CA ALA A 55 12.83 -1.08 41.66
C ALA A 55 14.22 -0.43 41.82
N PRO A 56 15.33 -1.06 41.39
CA PRO A 56 16.64 -0.42 41.41
C PRO A 56 16.71 0.83 40.53
N SER A 57 16.15 0.81 39.31
CA SER A 57 16.15 1.98 38.42
C SER A 57 15.35 3.13 39.01
N ILE A 58 14.19 2.86 39.63
CA ILE A 58 13.38 3.88 40.31
C ILE A 58 14.20 4.53 41.44
N PHE A 59 14.86 3.72 42.28
CA PHE A 59 15.68 4.24 43.37
C PHE A 59 16.85 5.10 42.87
N MET A 60 17.58 4.63 41.85
CA MET A 60 18.71 5.36 41.28
C MET A 60 18.28 6.66 40.60
N ILE A 61 17.17 6.66 39.86
CA ILE A 61 16.63 7.87 39.23
C ILE A 61 16.19 8.88 40.30
N ALA A 62 15.48 8.43 41.34
CA ALA A 62 15.05 9.31 42.43
C ALA A 62 16.26 9.94 43.15
N LEU A 63 17.28 9.15 43.47
CA LEU A 63 18.50 9.63 44.11
C LEU A 63 19.27 10.61 43.21
N ALA A 64 19.38 10.31 41.91
CA ALA A 64 20.02 11.19 40.94
C ALA A 64 19.29 12.53 40.79
N LEU A 65 17.95 12.52 40.77
CA LEU A 65 17.15 13.74 40.72
C LEU A 65 17.35 14.60 41.98
N VAL A 66 17.35 13.99 43.17
CA VAL A 66 17.63 14.71 44.44
C VAL A 66 19.01 15.36 44.40
N PHE A 67 20.05 14.63 43.99
CA PHE A 67 21.39 15.20 43.86
C PHE A 67 21.44 16.32 42.82
N HIS A 68 20.78 16.14 41.66
CA HIS A 68 20.76 17.15 40.61
C HIS A 68 20.08 18.44 41.08
N ILE A 69 18.99 18.34 41.84
CA ILE A 69 18.31 19.50 42.44
C ILE A 69 19.24 20.22 43.41
N HIS A 70 19.94 19.49 44.28
CA HIS A 70 20.83 20.08 45.29
C HIS A 70 22.07 20.75 44.70
N PHE A 71 22.68 20.17 43.67
CA PHE A 71 23.95 20.65 43.13
C PHE A 71 23.82 21.56 41.91
N VAL A 72 22.74 21.44 41.13
CA VAL A 72 22.53 22.20 39.88
C VAL A 72 21.33 23.15 39.97
N GLY A 73 20.34 22.82 40.79
CA GLY A 73 19.14 23.64 41.01
C GLY A 73 17.85 23.04 40.43
N SER A 74 16.71 23.54 40.92
CA SER A 74 15.38 23.03 40.56
C SER A 74 15.02 23.29 39.10
N HIS A 75 15.22 24.51 38.59
CA HIS A 75 14.85 24.88 37.22
C HIS A 75 15.53 24.02 36.14
N ALA A 76 16.84 23.75 36.30
CA ALA A 76 17.55 22.87 35.38
C ALA A 76 17.01 21.43 35.42
N THR A 77 16.65 20.96 36.62
CA THR A 77 16.07 19.62 36.81
C THR A 77 14.66 19.52 36.22
N GLU A 78 13.83 20.56 36.37
CA GLU A 78 12.50 20.65 35.76
C GLU A 78 12.57 20.56 34.23
N ILE A 79 13.50 21.30 33.61
CA ILE A 79 13.74 21.25 32.17
C ILE A 79 14.16 19.84 31.75
N LEU A 80 15.10 19.21 32.46
CA LEU A 80 15.57 17.85 32.16
C LEU A 80 14.42 16.83 32.22
N VAL A 81 13.63 16.86 33.29
CA VAL A 81 12.48 15.96 33.47
C VAL A 81 11.43 16.21 32.38
N GLY A 82 11.15 17.47 32.04
CA GLY A 82 10.21 17.83 30.98
C GLY A 82 10.68 17.39 29.57
N LEU A 83 11.97 17.47 29.29
CA LEU A 83 12.54 17.06 28.00
C LEU A 83 12.68 15.54 27.85
N THR A 84 12.81 14.79 28.95
CA THR A 84 12.96 13.33 28.93
C THR A 84 11.87 12.60 28.14
N PRO A 85 10.55 12.79 28.40
CA PRO A 85 9.50 12.14 27.62
C PRO A 85 9.54 12.57 26.16
N PHE A 86 9.83 13.83 25.85
CA PHE A 86 9.99 14.31 24.48
C PHE A 86 11.10 13.56 23.73
N PHE A 87 12.28 13.41 24.34
CA PHE A 87 13.38 12.65 23.75
C PHE A 87 13.04 11.16 23.57
N LEU A 88 12.33 10.55 24.52
CA LEU A 88 11.88 9.17 24.40
C LEU A 88 10.87 8.98 23.26
N LEU A 89 9.93 9.93 23.09
CA LEU A 89 8.99 9.92 21.97
C LEU A 89 9.70 10.04 20.62
N VAL A 90 10.60 11.03 20.48
CA VAL A 90 11.38 11.22 19.24
C VAL A 90 12.25 10.01 18.94
N ARG A 91 12.92 9.45 19.96
CA ARG A 91 13.73 8.24 19.80
C ARG A 91 12.88 7.06 19.33
N ASN A 92 11.72 6.82 19.96
CA ASN A 92 10.84 5.72 19.60
C ASN A 92 10.29 5.88 18.17
N ASP A 93 9.81 7.08 17.83
CA ASP A 93 9.30 7.40 16.50
C ASP A 93 10.40 7.28 15.42
N TYR A 94 11.63 7.68 15.72
CA TYR A 94 12.78 7.47 14.83
C TYR A 94 13.12 6.00 14.63
N GLN A 95 13.08 5.18 15.69
CA GLN A 95 13.29 3.73 15.56
C GLN A 95 12.18 3.07 14.74
N ASN A 96 10.93 3.49 14.96
CA ASN A 96 9.78 3.06 14.16
C ASN A 96 9.89 3.49 12.69
N PHE A 97 10.49 4.65 12.41
CA PHE A 97 10.78 5.09 11.04
C PHE A 97 11.85 4.20 10.38
N ILE A 98 12.94 3.87 11.10
CA ILE A 98 13.98 2.97 10.60
C ILE A 98 13.42 1.56 10.36
N SER A 99 12.53 1.08 11.24
CA SER A 99 11.99 -0.28 11.17
C SER A 99 11.13 -0.54 9.93
N LEU A 100 10.57 0.51 9.30
CA LEU A 100 9.87 0.43 8.02
C LEU A 100 10.79 0.06 6.84
N GLY A 101 12.11 0.08 7.05
CA GLY A 101 13.12 -0.29 6.07
C GLY A 101 13.50 0.86 5.13
N PRO A 102 14.24 0.55 4.05
CA PRO A 102 14.59 1.54 3.03
C PRO A 102 13.35 1.95 2.23
N GLY A 103 13.40 3.12 1.60
CA GLY A 103 12.38 3.62 0.68
C GLY A 103 12.84 4.89 -0.03
N GLY A 104 11.90 5.69 -0.53
CA GLY A 104 12.21 6.96 -1.22
C GLY A 104 13.01 7.96 -0.39
N THR A 105 12.76 8.00 0.93
CA THR A 105 13.49 8.85 1.88
C THR A 105 14.57 8.05 2.59
N PRO A 106 15.82 8.55 2.67
CA PRO A 106 16.90 7.86 3.37
C PRO A 106 16.58 7.62 4.85
N SER A 107 16.95 6.45 5.38
CA SER A 107 16.82 6.08 6.81
C SER A 107 17.87 6.78 7.69
N THR A 108 18.02 8.09 7.52
CA THR A 108 18.91 8.95 8.31
C THR A 108 18.08 9.91 9.16
N PHE A 109 18.72 10.53 10.16
CA PHE A 109 18.04 11.53 11.00
C PHE A 109 17.53 12.74 10.18
N ALA A 110 18.27 13.16 9.15
CA ALA A 110 17.80 14.20 8.24
C ALA A 110 16.56 13.76 7.44
N GLY A 111 16.51 12.50 7.00
CA GLY A 111 15.32 11.92 6.37
C GLY A 111 14.12 11.87 7.33
N TYR A 112 14.37 11.52 8.59
CA TYR A 112 13.35 11.54 9.65
C TYR A 112 12.78 12.95 9.88
N LEU A 113 13.61 13.98 9.97
CA LEU A 113 13.15 15.36 10.11
C LEU A 113 12.30 15.80 8.89
N ARG A 114 12.73 15.43 7.68
CA ARG A 114 11.95 15.69 6.45
C ARG A 114 10.57 15.03 6.51
N ILE A 115 10.49 13.77 6.93
CA ILE A 115 9.21 13.06 7.05
C ILE A 115 8.36 13.62 8.17
N SER A 116 8.96 14.00 9.29
CA SER A 116 8.25 14.64 10.40
C SER A 116 7.62 15.96 9.97
N TRP A 117 8.33 16.76 9.16
CA TRP A 117 7.78 17.97 8.55
C TRP A 117 6.62 17.65 7.59
N LEU A 118 6.80 16.70 6.67
CA LEU A 118 5.76 16.31 5.71
C LEU A 118 4.51 15.72 6.40
N ARG A 119 4.69 15.01 7.51
CA ARG A 119 3.62 14.41 8.32
C ARG A 119 2.62 15.45 8.84
N LEU A 120 3.08 16.68 9.11
CA LEU A 120 2.20 17.78 9.53
C LEU A 120 1.17 18.19 8.44
N TRP A 121 1.47 17.85 7.18
CA TRP A 121 0.67 18.20 6.00
C TRP A 121 -0.04 17.01 5.37
N ALA A 122 0.07 15.83 5.99
CA ALA A 122 -0.52 14.61 5.48
C ALA A 122 -2.05 14.69 5.40
N VAL A 123 -2.63 13.96 4.45
CA VAL A 123 -4.07 13.75 4.35
C VAL A 123 -4.58 13.17 5.67
N ARG A 124 -5.61 13.80 6.25
CA ARG A 124 -6.18 13.41 7.55
C ARG A 124 -6.99 12.13 7.46
N ASP A 125 -7.78 11.99 6.41
CA ASP A 125 -8.58 10.80 6.13
C ASP A 125 -8.06 10.10 4.87
N PRO A 126 -7.28 9.01 5.02
CA PRO A 126 -6.75 8.28 3.88
C PRO A 126 -7.84 7.48 3.13
N PHE A 127 -9.10 7.48 3.58
CA PHE A 127 -10.20 6.78 2.93
C PHE A 127 -11.16 7.72 2.19
N ALA A 128 -10.88 9.02 2.19
CA ALA A 128 -11.61 10.01 1.39
C ALA A 128 -11.04 10.07 -0.04
N PRO A 129 -11.83 9.81 -1.09
CA PRO A 129 -11.38 9.95 -2.46
C PRO A 129 -11.23 11.43 -2.85
N PRO A 130 -10.31 11.77 -3.79
CA PRO A 130 -10.23 13.11 -4.33
C PRO A 130 -11.46 13.44 -5.19
N THR A 131 -11.70 14.74 -5.40
CA THR A 131 -12.74 15.23 -6.30
C THR A 131 -12.26 15.14 -7.75
N PRO A 132 -13.05 14.58 -8.69
CA PRO A 132 -12.69 14.56 -10.11
C PRO A 132 -12.45 15.98 -10.65
N ASP A 133 -11.37 16.16 -11.40
CA ASP A 133 -11.12 17.37 -12.17
C ASP A 133 -11.79 17.21 -13.55
N PRO A 134 -12.78 18.03 -13.91
CA PRO A 134 -13.47 17.93 -15.20
C PRO A 134 -12.58 18.23 -16.41
N THR A 135 -11.40 18.80 -16.20
CA THR A 135 -10.42 19.10 -17.25
C THR A 135 -9.41 17.98 -17.47
N CYS A 136 -9.36 17.00 -16.56
CA CYS A 136 -8.48 15.85 -16.64
C CYS A 136 -8.95 14.86 -17.73
N PHE A 137 -7.97 14.26 -18.42
CA PHE A 137 -8.19 13.16 -19.36
C PHE A 137 -7.40 11.93 -18.88
N PRO A 138 -8.00 10.72 -18.89
CA PRO A 138 -9.37 10.39 -19.27
C PRO A 138 -10.43 10.99 -18.33
N LYS A 139 -11.66 11.19 -18.82
CA LYS A 139 -12.76 11.85 -18.08
C LYS A 139 -13.44 10.97 -17.02
N GLU A 140 -13.28 9.66 -17.15
CA GLU A 140 -13.92 8.67 -16.29
C GLU A 140 -12.96 7.50 -16.03
N GLY A 141 -13.15 6.87 -14.88
CA GLY A 141 -12.49 5.61 -14.53
C GLY A 141 -13.18 4.40 -15.17
N ILE A 142 -12.49 3.26 -15.21
CA ILE A 142 -13.00 2.04 -15.86
C ILE A 142 -13.60 1.01 -14.89
N LEU A 143 -13.31 1.11 -13.59
CA LEU A 143 -13.78 0.14 -12.60
C LEU A 143 -15.30 0.23 -12.37
N SER A 144 -15.94 1.33 -12.76
CA SER A 144 -17.40 1.48 -12.74
C SER A 144 -18.11 0.52 -13.69
N ARG A 145 -17.47 0.15 -14.82
CA ARG A 145 -18.02 -0.74 -15.85
C ARG A 145 -18.18 -2.17 -15.34
N GLN A 146 -17.28 -2.58 -14.46
CA GLN A 146 -17.35 -3.85 -13.76
C GLN A 146 -16.95 -3.60 -12.30
N PRO A 147 -17.90 -3.38 -11.38
CA PRO A 147 -17.58 -3.03 -10.00
C PRO A 147 -16.69 -4.08 -9.31
N LEU A 148 -15.88 -3.64 -8.35
CA LEU A 148 -15.03 -4.56 -7.58
C LEU A 148 -15.87 -5.26 -6.50
N PRO A 149 -15.57 -6.55 -6.19
CA PRO A 149 -16.13 -7.19 -5.01
C PRO A 149 -15.58 -6.53 -3.74
N TYR A 150 -16.27 -6.67 -2.61
CA TYR A 150 -15.71 -6.26 -1.32
C TYR A 150 -14.52 -7.15 -0.97
N ARG A 151 -13.44 -6.53 -0.51
CA ARG A 151 -12.29 -7.29 -0.01
C ARG A 151 -12.67 -7.99 1.32
N PRO A 152 -12.48 -9.31 1.44
CA PRO A 152 -12.83 -10.02 2.67
C PRO A 152 -11.98 -9.63 3.87
N GLY A 153 -12.64 -9.35 5.01
CA GLY A 153 -11.97 -9.06 6.29
C GLY A 153 -11.68 -7.57 6.53
N PRO A 154 -11.01 -7.25 7.65
CA PRO A 154 -10.65 -5.87 7.98
C PRO A 154 -9.57 -5.34 7.02
N ARG A 155 -9.50 -4.02 6.90
CA ARG A 155 -8.40 -3.37 6.17
C ARG A 155 -7.06 -3.66 6.86
N PRO A 156 -5.98 -3.82 6.09
CA PRO A 156 -4.64 -3.91 6.66
C PRO A 156 -4.25 -2.67 7.44
N LEU A 157 -3.45 -2.89 8.47
CA LEU A 157 -2.73 -1.85 9.19
C LEU A 157 -1.60 -1.33 8.33
N VAL A 158 -1.52 -0.01 8.20
CA VAL A 158 -0.52 0.68 7.39
C VAL A 158 0.16 1.74 8.24
N ALA A 159 1.48 1.85 8.13
CA ALA A 159 2.26 2.88 8.80
C ALA A 159 3.29 3.51 7.87
N GLY A 160 3.76 4.69 8.27
CA GLY A 160 4.72 5.45 7.50
C GLY A 160 4.09 6.36 6.45
N ILE A 161 4.96 7.10 5.78
CA ILE A 161 4.61 8.09 4.76
C ILE A 161 5.54 7.93 3.57
N ALA A 162 6.85 7.88 3.81
CA ALA A 162 7.86 7.49 2.82
C ALA A 162 9.11 7.00 3.58
N PRO A 163 9.31 5.68 3.75
CA PRO A 163 8.47 4.60 3.21
C PRO A 163 7.08 4.51 3.88
N GLN A 164 6.09 4.03 3.13
CA GLN A 164 4.78 3.60 3.62
C GLN A 164 4.71 2.07 3.51
N ARG A 165 4.23 1.38 4.54
CA ARG A 165 4.24 -0.09 4.63
C ARG A 165 2.95 -0.66 5.15
N GLN A 166 2.57 -1.81 4.59
CA GLN A 166 1.53 -2.66 5.11
C GLN A 166 2.12 -3.57 6.18
N LEU A 167 1.60 -3.46 7.41
CA LEU A 167 2.19 -4.09 8.60
C LEU A 167 1.67 -5.51 8.85
N ASP A 168 0.45 -5.79 8.40
CA ASP A 168 -0.22 -7.07 8.55
C ASP A 168 -0.80 -7.55 7.20
N GLN A 169 -1.40 -8.75 7.21
CA GLN A 169 -2.00 -9.36 6.02
C GLN A 169 -1.10 -9.36 4.76
N PRO A 170 0.19 -9.75 4.87
CA PRO A 170 1.14 -9.63 3.77
C PRO A 170 0.72 -10.46 2.56
N GLY A 171 1.06 -9.97 1.37
CA GLY A 171 0.73 -10.67 0.12
C GLY A 171 1.36 -12.05 0.04
N SER A 172 0.77 -12.94 -0.77
CA SER A 172 1.42 -14.21 -1.08
C SER A 172 2.63 -13.98 -1.99
N ARG A 173 3.72 -14.72 -1.75
CA ARG A 173 4.90 -14.69 -2.61
C ARG A 173 4.58 -15.16 -4.03
N SER A 174 3.72 -16.16 -4.18
CA SER A 174 3.27 -16.63 -5.49
C SER A 174 2.57 -15.51 -6.26
N CYS A 175 1.63 -14.81 -5.61
CA CYS A 175 0.95 -13.66 -6.21
C CYS A 175 1.91 -12.51 -6.54
N TYR A 176 2.86 -12.19 -5.66
CA TYR A 176 3.89 -11.19 -5.91
C TYR A 176 4.76 -11.52 -7.13
N LEU A 177 5.21 -12.77 -7.26
CA LEU A 177 5.99 -13.20 -8.43
C LEU A 177 5.15 -13.19 -9.72
N SER A 178 3.90 -13.62 -9.65
CA SER A 178 2.97 -13.56 -10.79
C SER A 178 2.74 -12.13 -11.23
N LEU A 179 2.54 -11.21 -10.29
CA LEU A 179 2.38 -9.78 -10.55
C LEU A 179 3.59 -9.18 -11.27
N ARG A 180 4.79 -9.43 -10.76
CA ARG A 180 6.05 -8.96 -11.38
C ARG A 180 6.21 -9.50 -12.80
N ARG A 181 5.97 -10.80 -12.99
CA ARG A 181 6.03 -11.44 -14.32
C ARG A 181 4.98 -10.87 -15.27
N ALA A 182 3.78 -10.56 -14.80
CA ALA A 182 2.74 -9.96 -15.63
C ALA A 182 3.16 -8.57 -16.14
N MET A 183 3.75 -7.74 -15.26
CA MET A 183 4.28 -6.43 -15.63
C MET A 183 5.44 -6.53 -16.64
N GLU A 184 6.38 -7.46 -16.41
CA GLU A 184 7.50 -7.72 -17.33
C GLU A 184 7.00 -8.27 -18.68
N LYS A 185 6.03 -9.18 -18.66
CA LYS A 185 5.43 -9.72 -19.89
C LYS A 185 4.72 -8.63 -20.68
N LEU A 186 4.02 -7.72 -20.02
CA LEU A 186 3.36 -6.59 -20.66
C LEU A 186 4.38 -5.66 -21.34
N SER A 187 5.49 -5.35 -20.67
CA SER A 187 6.54 -4.51 -21.26
C SER A 187 7.21 -5.16 -22.47
N VAL A 188 7.40 -6.48 -22.46
CA VAL A 188 7.92 -7.23 -23.62
C VAL A 188 6.90 -7.33 -24.75
N ARG A 189 5.60 -7.51 -24.44
CA ARG A 189 4.52 -7.62 -25.44
C ARG A 189 4.26 -6.29 -26.16
N SER A 190 4.41 -5.17 -25.46
CA SER A 190 4.07 -3.84 -25.96
C SER A 190 5.16 -2.81 -25.62
N PRO A 191 6.39 -2.99 -26.15
CA PRO A 191 7.57 -2.21 -25.75
C PRO A 191 7.53 -0.73 -26.18
N LEU A 192 6.66 -0.39 -27.14
CA LEU A 192 6.43 0.99 -27.57
C LEU A 192 5.66 1.81 -26.51
N TYR A 193 4.86 1.15 -25.67
CA TYR A 193 4.01 1.81 -24.68
C TYR A 193 4.56 1.64 -23.26
N PHE A 194 5.17 0.48 -22.96
CA PHE A 194 5.52 0.10 -21.61
C PHE A 194 7.00 -0.25 -21.44
N SER A 195 7.53 0.02 -20.26
CA SER A 195 8.82 -0.50 -19.80
C SER A 195 8.76 -0.88 -18.32
N THR A 196 9.68 -1.72 -17.87
CA THR A 196 9.82 -2.07 -16.45
C THR A 196 11.19 -1.67 -15.94
N GLU A 197 11.24 -0.87 -14.88
CA GLU A 197 12.47 -0.37 -14.26
C GLU A 197 12.32 -0.31 -12.73
N ARG A 198 13.32 0.21 -12.03
CA ARG A 198 13.25 0.46 -10.58
C ARG A 198 12.37 1.69 -10.32
N SER A 199 11.50 1.63 -9.31
CA SER A 199 10.61 2.77 -8.98
C SER A 199 11.39 4.06 -8.71
N CYS A 200 10.91 5.19 -9.24
CA CYS A 200 11.46 6.51 -9.00
C CYS A 200 11.14 7.00 -7.57
N LEU A 201 9.92 6.71 -7.10
CA LEU A 201 9.43 7.16 -5.80
C LEU A 201 10.00 6.32 -4.67
N GLU A 202 9.86 5.00 -4.79
CA GLU A 202 10.31 4.08 -3.74
C GLU A 202 11.81 3.86 -3.77
N LYS A 203 12.44 4.12 -4.92
CA LYS A 203 13.84 3.83 -5.21
C LYS A 203 14.17 2.36 -4.94
N HIS A 204 13.20 1.46 -4.92
CA HIS A 204 13.34 0.00 -4.73
C HIS A 204 12.12 -0.66 -5.41
N GLY A 205 12.14 -1.98 -5.56
CA GLY A 205 11.03 -2.71 -6.20
C GLY A 205 10.95 -2.53 -7.71
N LEU A 206 10.18 -3.44 -8.34
CA LEU A 206 9.84 -3.38 -9.76
C LEU A 206 8.71 -2.37 -9.96
N ALA A 207 8.86 -1.52 -10.98
CA ALA A 207 7.83 -0.58 -11.41
C ALA A 207 7.56 -0.73 -12.91
N LEU A 208 6.29 -0.54 -13.28
CA LEU A 208 5.83 -0.44 -14.66
C LEU A 208 5.76 1.04 -15.03
N PHE A 209 6.30 1.40 -16.19
CA PHE A 209 6.36 2.76 -16.71
C PHE A 209 5.66 2.85 -18.07
N ALA A 210 5.01 3.99 -18.28
CA ALA A 210 4.52 4.44 -19.58
C ALA A 210 5.61 5.23 -20.31
N ARG A 211 5.84 4.95 -21.60
CA ARG A 211 6.78 5.69 -22.45
C ARG A 211 6.26 7.08 -22.84
N HIS A 212 4.95 7.17 -23.11
CA HIS A 212 4.28 8.38 -23.57
C HIS A 212 3.04 8.69 -22.71
N PRO A 213 3.22 8.98 -21.41
CA PRO A 213 2.10 9.21 -20.49
C PRO A 213 1.32 10.50 -20.85
N LEU A 214 -0.01 10.42 -20.81
CA LEU A 214 -0.90 11.59 -20.86
C LEU A 214 -0.95 12.31 -19.51
N GLN A 215 -0.91 11.53 -18.43
CA GLN A 215 -0.81 12.00 -17.05
C GLN A 215 0.55 11.62 -16.50
N THR A 216 1.31 12.59 -15.99
CA THR A 216 2.64 12.30 -15.43
C THR A 216 2.62 12.24 -13.92
N ASN A 217 3.00 11.09 -13.37
CA ASN A 217 3.57 10.99 -12.04
C ASN A 217 4.95 10.36 -12.19
N CYS A 218 5.98 10.98 -11.61
CA CYS A 218 7.37 10.49 -11.62
C CYS A 218 7.83 9.83 -12.93
N GLN A 219 7.93 10.61 -14.01
CA GLN A 219 8.42 10.15 -15.32
C GLN A 219 7.58 9.03 -15.97
N GLY A 220 6.28 8.97 -15.67
CA GLY A 220 5.36 8.00 -16.28
C GLY A 220 5.25 6.70 -15.50
N GLU A 221 5.63 6.67 -14.22
CA GLU A 221 5.47 5.50 -13.36
C GLU A 221 3.98 5.19 -13.17
N ILE A 222 3.56 3.99 -13.61
CA ILE A 222 2.18 3.52 -13.53
C ILE A 222 1.91 2.91 -12.17
N CYS A 223 2.69 1.90 -11.83
CA CYS A 223 2.62 1.23 -10.55
C CYS A 223 3.97 0.67 -10.16
N HIS A 224 4.23 0.58 -8.86
CA HIS A 224 5.36 -0.16 -8.31
C HIS A 224 4.93 -1.07 -7.19
N VAL A 225 5.68 -2.16 -7.03
CA VAL A 225 5.42 -3.21 -6.04
C VAL A 225 6.50 -3.17 -4.97
N HIS A 226 6.11 -3.17 -3.70
CA HIS A 226 7.03 -3.27 -2.58
C HIS A 226 7.59 -4.70 -2.44
N ASP A 227 8.91 -4.80 -2.27
CA ASP A 227 9.57 -6.10 -2.07
C ASP A 227 9.32 -6.67 -0.66
N SER A 228 9.03 -5.82 0.33
CA SER A 228 8.89 -6.19 1.74
C SER A 228 7.50 -6.74 2.10
N ASP A 229 6.43 -6.06 1.70
CA ASP A 229 5.05 -6.39 2.09
C ASP A 229 4.14 -6.74 0.90
N HIS A 230 4.63 -6.56 -0.34
CA HIS A 230 3.96 -6.83 -1.60
C HIS A 230 2.73 -5.95 -1.88
N SER A 231 2.55 -4.88 -1.11
CA SER A 231 1.63 -3.80 -1.45
C SER A 231 2.19 -2.97 -2.60
N MET A 232 1.36 -2.11 -3.18
CA MET A 232 1.71 -1.35 -4.36
C MET A 232 1.30 0.10 -4.21
N HIS A 233 1.99 0.97 -4.92
CA HIS A 233 1.49 2.31 -5.20
C HIS A 233 1.27 2.54 -6.68
N MET A 234 0.27 3.37 -6.99
CA MET A 234 -0.11 3.74 -8.34
C MET A 234 -0.96 5.02 -8.34
N CYS A 235 -1.11 5.64 -9.50
CA CYS A 235 -2.11 6.68 -9.73
C CYS A 235 -3.35 6.09 -10.37
N LEU A 236 -4.53 6.48 -9.92
CA LEU A 236 -5.81 6.05 -10.47
C LEU A 236 -6.70 7.26 -10.76
N HIS A 237 -7.64 7.12 -11.70
CA HIS A 237 -8.66 8.15 -11.87
C HIS A 237 -9.48 8.30 -10.56
N PRO A 238 -9.90 9.51 -10.16
CA PRO A 238 -10.69 9.73 -8.93
C PRO A 238 -11.93 8.83 -8.77
N ASP A 239 -12.56 8.43 -9.87
CA ASP A 239 -13.68 7.46 -9.86
C ASP A 239 -13.25 6.05 -9.47
N ASP A 240 -12.09 5.60 -9.98
CA ASP A 240 -11.52 4.30 -9.68
C ASP A 240 -10.97 4.28 -8.26
N ILE A 241 -10.38 5.39 -7.80
CA ILE A 241 -10.01 5.58 -6.39
C ILE A 241 -11.24 5.38 -5.50
N ARG A 242 -12.36 6.05 -5.81
CA ARG A 242 -13.60 5.91 -5.04
C ARG A 242 -14.05 4.46 -4.93
N GLU A 243 -13.97 3.69 -6.02
CA GLU A 243 -14.33 2.28 -6.00
C GLU A 243 -13.35 1.42 -5.18
N VAL A 244 -12.04 1.59 -5.39
CA VAL A 244 -10.97 0.90 -4.65
C VAL A 244 -11.07 1.15 -3.14
N LEU A 245 -11.24 2.42 -2.75
CA LEU A 245 -11.41 2.81 -1.35
C LEU A 245 -12.69 2.20 -0.79
N ARG A 246 -13.85 2.40 -1.44
CA ARG A 246 -15.15 1.90 -0.97
C ARG A 246 -15.18 0.38 -0.77
N LYS A 247 -14.48 -0.37 -1.63
CA LYS A 247 -14.48 -1.83 -1.63
C LYS A 247 -13.39 -2.45 -0.76
N GLY A 248 -12.52 -1.64 -0.15
CA GLY A 248 -11.53 -2.12 0.81
C GLY A 248 -10.20 -2.58 0.21
N TRP A 249 -9.91 -2.20 -1.04
CA TRP A 249 -8.71 -2.65 -1.76
C TRP A 249 -7.49 -1.75 -1.58
N GLY A 250 -7.67 -0.54 -1.05
CA GLY A 250 -6.56 0.38 -0.81
C GLY A 250 -6.92 1.55 0.09
N GLN A 251 -5.97 2.48 0.18
CA GLN A 251 -6.07 3.76 0.87
C GLN A 251 -5.26 4.83 0.13
N MET A 252 -5.61 6.10 0.28
CA MET A 252 -4.81 7.22 -0.23
C MET A 252 -3.42 7.23 0.40
N HIS A 253 -2.42 7.64 -0.39
CA HIS A 253 -1.10 7.90 0.15
C HIS A 253 -1.17 9.15 1.07
N PRO A 254 -0.52 9.20 2.25
CA PRO A 254 -0.61 10.34 3.16
C PRO A 254 -0.18 11.67 2.54
N LEU A 255 0.69 11.65 1.53
CA LEU A 255 1.13 12.84 0.79
C LEU A 255 0.29 13.16 -0.45
N ALA A 256 -0.75 12.40 -0.76
CA ALA A 256 -1.63 12.63 -1.91
C ALA A 256 -2.64 13.75 -1.62
N ARG A 257 -2.14 14.96 -1.37
CA ARG A 257 -2.93 16.14 -1.01
C ARG A 257 -2.75 17.23 -2.07
N PRO A 258 -3.82 17.99 -2.41
CA PRO A 258 -3.68 19.22 -3.15
C PRO A 258 -2.73 20.21 -2.47
N GLY A 259 -1.66 20.55 -3.18
CA GLY A 259 -0.69 21.54 -2.74
C GLY A 259 -1.31 22.94 -2.79
N TRP A 260 -1.58 23.53 -1.63
CA TRP A 260 -1.89 24.97 -1.53
C TRP A 260 -0.78 25.76 -0.81
N LEU A 261 -0.17 25.16 0.23
CA LEU A 261 0.96 25.75 0.98
C LEU A 261 2.27 25.01 0.80
N VAL A 262 2.23 23.70 0.58
CA VAL A 262 3.41 22.85 0.46
C VAL A 262 3.23 21.96 -0.75
N GLN A 263 4.17 22.05 -1.70
CA GLN A 263 4.22 21.16 -2.85
C GLN A 263 4.53 19.75 -2.37
N MET A 264 3.59 18.82 -2.62
CA MET A 264 3.79 17.41 -2.28
C MET A 264 4.62 16.70 -3.35
N PRO A 265 5.43 15.69 -2.98
CA PRO A 265 6.29 14.97 -3.92
C PRO A 265 5.54 13.93 -4.77
N VAL A 266 4.25 13.71 -4.52
CA VAL A 266 3.40 12.72 -5.20
C VAL A 266 2.14 13.38 -5.73
N SER A 267 1.53 12.78 -6.74
CA SER A 267 0.21 13.20 -7.24
C SER A 267 -0.88 13.11 -6.16
N GLN A 268 -1.93 13.92 -6.31
CA GLN A 268 -3.13 13.89 -5.48
C GLN A 268 -3.93 12.59 -5.66
N ASP A 269 -3.71 11.90 -6.78
CA ASP A 269 -4.38 10.65 -7.15
C ASP A 269 -3.59 9.40 -6.72
N PHE A 270 -2.55 9.59 -5.91
CA PHE A 270 -1.62 8.53 -5.54
C PHE A 270 -2.21 7.68 -4.40
N VAL A 271 -2.36 6.39 -4.68
CA VAL A 271 -2.95 5.42 -3.75
C VAL A 271 -1.98 4.32 -3.37
N MET A 272 -2.22 3.71 -2.22
CA MET A 272 -1.67 2.43 -1.83
C MET A 272 -2.73 1.35 -2.07
N VAL A 273 -2.42 0.36 -2.89
CA VAL A 273 -3.24 -0.85 -3.07
C VAL A 273 -2.65 -1.97 -2.23
N TYR A 274 -3.51 -2.64 -1.48
CA TYR A 274 -3.08 -3.69 -0.56
C TYR A 274 -2.59 -4.93 -1.29
N ALA A 275 -1.67 -5.64 -0.64
CA ALA A 275 -1.05 -6.84 -1.20
C ALA A 275 -2.07 -7.98 -1.40
N PRO A 276 -2.08 -8.65 -2.58
CA PRO A 276 -2.98 -9.79 -2.82
C PRO A 276 -2.55 -11.01 -1.99
N ARG A 277 -3.49 -11.54 -1.21
CA ARG A 277 -3.26 -12.69 -0.31
C ARG A 277 -3.37 -14.05 -1.01
N ASN A 278 -4.10 -14.10 -2.12
CA ASN A 278 -4.37 -15.31 -2.89
C ASN A 278 -4.67 -14.97 -4.35
N GLU A 279 -4.86 -15.99 -5.17
CA GLU A 279 -5.11 -15.85 -6.61
C GLU A 279 -6.38 -15.03 -6.92
N GLN A 280 -7.44 -15.17 -6.13
CA GLN A 280 -8.67 -14.38 -6.35
C GLN A 280 -8.43 -12.89 -6.12
N GLU A 281 -7.66 -12.54 -5.08
CA GLU A 281 -7.25 -11.15 -4.87
C GLU A 281 -6.31 -10.65 -5.96
N LEU A 282 -5.40 -11.50 -6.45
CA LEU A 282 -4.49 -11.15 -7.54
C LEU A 282 -5.24 -10.74 -8.82
N GLN A 283 -6.30 -11.46 -9.18
CA GLN A 283 -7.14 -11.10 -10.33
C GLN A 283 -7.81 -9.73 -10.15
N ILE A 284 -8.21 -9.39 -8.93
CA ILE A 284 -8.73 -8.03 -8.64
C ILE A 284 -7.62 -6.99 -8.72
N THR A 285 -6.43 -7.29 -8.21
CA THR A 285 -5.25 -6.43 -8.32
C THR A 285 -4.91 -6.13 -9.77
N TYR A 286 -4.97 -7.11 -10.68
CA TYR A 286 -4.75 -6.88 -12.11
C TYR A 286 -5.72 -5.84 -12.67
N ARG A 287 -7.02 -5.98 -12.38
CA ARG A 287 -8.05 -5.02 -12.81
C ARG A 287 -7.78 -3.61 -12.30
N ILE A 288 -7.24 -3.47 -11.09
CA ILE A 288 -6.84 -2.16 -10.55
C ILE A 288 -5.62 -1.59 -11.29
N ILE A 289 -4.64 -2.43 -11.66
CA ILE A 289 -3.49 -1.99 -12.47
C ILE A 289 -3.92 -1.60 -13.88
N GLU A 290 -4.85 -2.33 -14.49
CA GLU A 290 -5.45 -1.94 -15.77
C GLU A 290 -6.11 -0.57 -15.70
N ALA A 291 -6.78 -0.26 -14.58
CA ALA A 291 -7.33 1.06 -14.33
C ALA A 291 -6.25 2.15 -14.17
N ALA A 292 -5.10 1.83 -13.58
CA ALA A 292 -3.95 2.73 -13.53
C ALA A 292 -3.37 2.99 -14.93
N ILE A 293 -3.25 1.95 -15.76
CA ILE A 293 -2.82 2.06 -17.15
C ILE A 293 -3.79 2.95 -17.94
N TRP A 294 -5.09 2.72 -17.79
CA TRP A 294 -6.13 3.55 -18.41
C TRP A 294 -5.99 5.02 -17.98
N TYR A 295 -5.79 5.30 -16.70
CA TYR A 295 -5.66 6.68 -16.24
C TYR A 295 -4.43 7.39 -16.84
N ILE A 296 -3.32 6.68 -17.00
CA ILE A 296 -2.05 7.29 -17.45
C ILE A 296 -1.94 7.38 -18.97
N LEU A 297 -2.49 6.41 -19.71
CA LEU A 297 -2.33 6.28 -21.16
C LEU A 297 -3.63 6.41 -21.95
N ALA A 298 -4.79 6.31 -21.30
CA ALA A 298 -6.10 6.11 -21.94
C ALA A 298 -6.15 4.88 -22.86
N GLU A 299 -5.32 3.88 -22.55
CA GLU A 299 -5.22 2.61 -23.28
C GLU A 299 -5.86 1.49 -22.47
N SER A 300 -6.64 0.65 -23.15
CA SER A 300 -7.25 -0.54 -22.53
C SER A 300 -6.30 -1.71 -22.67
N VAL A 301 -5.91 -2.30 -21.54
CA VAL A 301 -5.01 -3.45 -21.50
C VAL A 301 -5.64 -4.53 -20.65
N GLU A 302 -5.44 -5.78 -21.05
CA GLU A 302 -5.72 -6.95 -20.22
C GLU A 302 -4.39 -7.53 -19.73
N LEU A 303 -4.22 -7.52 -18.41
CA LEU A 303 -3.15 -8.23 -17.70
C LEU A 303 -3.59 -9.69 -17.57
N ASP A 304 -2.84 -10.60 -18.20
CA ASP A 304 -3.24 -11.98 -18.45
C ASP A 304 -3.94 -12.66 -17.26
N ILE A 305 -5.19 -13.09 -17.50
CA ILE A 305 -6.07 -13.84 -16.59
C ILE A 305 -5.76 -15.36 -16.61
N LEU A 306 -4.75 -15.81 -17.37
CA LEU A 306 -4.52 -17.24 -17.59
C LEU A 306 -3.24 -17.75 -16.91
N PRO A 307 -3.31 -18.87 -16.17
CA PRO A 307 -2.12 -19.52 -15.64
C PRO A 307 -1.23 -19.93 -16.81
N ASN A 308 0.09 -19.92 -16.59
CA ASN A 308 1.06 -20.51 -17.49
C ASN A 308 0.50 -21.83 -18.05
N ARG A 309 0.15 -21.85 -19.34
CA ARG A 309 0.10 -23.13 -20.04
C ARG A 309 1.54 -23.65 -19.99
N VAL A 310 1.70 -24.73 -19.23
CA VAL A 310 2.91 -25.52 -19.06
C VAL A 310 3.56 -25.79 -20.41
#